data_AF-A0A258SVN5-F1
#
_entry.id   AF-A0A258SVN5-F1
#
_cell.length_a   1.000
_cell.length_b   1.000
_cell.length_c   1.000
_cell.angle_alpha   90.00
_cell.angle_beta   90.00
_cell.angle_gamma   90.00
#
_symmetry.space_group_name_H-M   'P 1'
#
loop_
_entity.id
_entity.type
_entity.pdbx_description
1 polymer ?
#
loop_
_entity_poly.entity_id
_entity_poly.type
_entity_poly.pdbx_seq_one_letter_code
_entity_poly.pdbx_strand_id
1 'polypeptide(L)'
;MRVERRYTTDGQSPYAAIPFRETVSEIRNPDGSVVFRQEGIEVPAQFSQVASDILAQKYFRRAGVPTRLKKVEENAVPSFLWRSVADEAALAGLPKDQRTIGEISAKQVFDRLAGTWTSAKQVFDRLAGTWTYWGWKGGYFDTEGDAQAFFDEHRYMLAMQMVAPNSPQWFNTGLHWAYGIDGPGQGHFYVDHESGELTASTSAYEHPQPHACFIQSVADDLVGDGGIMDLWVREARLFKYGSGTGSNFSSLRGEGEKLSGGGRSSGLMSFLKIGDRAAGAIKSGGTTRRAAKMVVVDADHPDIE
;
A
#
# COMPACT_ATOMS: atom_id res chain seq x y z
N MET A 1 2.87 5.23 25.25
CA MET A 1 3.34 6.46 24.58
C MET A 1 2.33 7.57 24.82
N ARG A 2 2.81 8.70 25.33
CA ARG A 2 2.03 9.95 25.42
C ARG A 2 2.17 10.74 24.14
N VAL A 3 1.09 11.35 23.66
CA VAL A 3 1.07 12.11 22.41
C VAL A 3 0.54 13.50 22.69
N GLU A 4 1.43 14.49 22.61
CA GLU A 4 1.07 15.90 22.75
C GLU A 4 0.49 16.41 21.43
N ARG A 5 -0.71 17.00 21.49
CA ARG A 5 -1.31 17.70 20.34
C ARG A 5 -0.52 18.98 20.04
N ARG A 6 -0.09 19.15 18.79
CA ARG A 6 0.69 20.31 18.32
C ARG A 6 -0.07 21.13 17.30
N TYR A 7 -0.80 20.46 16.41
CA TYR A 7 -1.48 21.10 15.29
C TYR A 7 -3.01 20.98 15.36
N THR A 8 -3.52 20.07 16.20
CA THR A 8 -4.94 19.75 16.29
C THR A 8 -5.53 20.10 17.66
N THR A 9 -6.83 20.33 17.69
CA THR A 9 -7.58 20.62 18.91
C THR A 9 -8.50 19.46 19.24
N ASP A 10 -8.53 19.03 20.49
CA ASP A 10 -9.38 17.93 20.93
C ASP A 10 -10.87 18.21 20.66
N GLY A 11 -11.61 17.18 20.24
CA GLY A 11 -13.01 17.29 19.84
C GLY A 11 -13.30 18.05 18.53
N GLN A 12 -12.27 18.60 17.86
CA GLN A 12 -12.41 19.25 16.55
C GLN A 12 -11.87 18.36 15.43
N SER A 13 -12.41 18.52 14.22
CA SER A 13 -11.84 17.84 13.05
C SER A 13 -10.38 18.32 12.83
N PRO A 14 -9.42 17.41 12.57
CA PRO A 14 -8.05 17.82 12.25
C PRO A 14 -7.97 18.61 10.95
N TYR A 15 -9.03 18.60 10.13
CA TYR A 15 -9.13 19.36 8.89
C TYR A 15 -9.82 20.72 9.06
N ALA A 16 -10.32 21.07 10.26
CA ALA A 16 -11.15 22.25 10.48
C ALA A 16 -10.48 23.57 10.07
N ALA A 17 -9.17 23.68 10.26
CA ALA A 17 -8.38 24.87 9.92
C ALA A 17 -7.71 24.80 8.53
N ILE A 18 -7.92 23.71 7.78
CA ILE A 18 -7.28 23.50 6.48
C ILE A 18 -8.31 23.78 5.38
N PRO A 19 -8.08 24.76 4.49
CA PRO A 19 -8.95 24.96 3.33
C PRO A 19 -8.81 23.79 2.37
N PHE A 20 -9.94 23.28 1.86
CA PHE A 20 -9.99 22.27 0.79
C PHE A 20 -10.62 22.87 -0.46
N ARG A 21 -10.23 22.36 -1.62
CA ARG A 21 -10.80 22.72 -2.92
C ARG A 21 -11.13 21.46 -3.72
N GLU A 22 -12.16 21.56 -4.54
CA GLU A 22 -12.44 20.56 -5.57
C GLU A 22 -11.56 20.80 -6.80
N THR A 23 -11.20 19.71 -7.47
CA THR A 23 -10.40 19.74 -8.70
C THR A 23 -10.72 18.53 -9.58
N VAL A 24 -10.17 18.55 -10.79
CA VAL A 24 -10.25 17.47 -11.77
C VAL A 24 -8.83 16.99 -12.04
N SER A 25 -8.65 15.69 -12.12
CA SER A 25 -7.41 15.09 -12.62
C SER A 25 -7.66 14.49 -13.99
N GLU A 26 -6.83 14.83 -14.96
CA GLU A 26 -6.95 14.36 -16.33
C GLU A 26 -5.59 14.01 -16.93
N ILE A 27 -5.52 12.88 -17.62
CA ILE A 27 -4.39 12.48 -18.45
C ILE A 27 -4.85 12.51 -19.89
N ARG A 28 -4.11 13.21 -20.75
CA ARG A 28 -4.32 13.21 -22.21
C ARG A 28 -3.15 12.57 -22.93
N ASN A 29 -3.45 11.92 -24.04
CA ASN A 29 -2.46 11.51 -25.03
C ASN A 29 -1.95 12.75 -25.80
N PRO A 30 -0.81 12.65 -26.52
CA PRO A 30 -0.33 13.72 -27.40
C PRO A 30 -1.32 14.15 -28.48
N ASP A 31 -2.25 13.27 -28.87
CA ASP A 31 -3.34 13.56 -29.82
C ASP A 31 -4.55 14.29 -29.19
N GLY A 32 -4.49 14.58 -27.88
CA GLY A 32 -5.55 15.26 -27.13
C GLY A 32 -6.65 14.35 -26.59
N SER A 33 -6.65 13.05 -26.91
CA SER A 33 -7.62 12.08 -26.37
C SER A 33 -7.40 11.85 -24.88
N VAL A 34 -8.50 11.67 -24.13
CA VAL A 34 -8.47 11.49 -22.68
C VAL A 34 -8.19 10.03 -22.33
N VAL A 35 -7.09 9.79 -21.61
CA VAL A 35 -6.67 8.47 -21.09
C VAL A 35 -7.31 8.20 -19.74
N PHE A 36 -7.45 9.23 -18.93
CA PHE A 36 -8.01 9.16 -17.58
C PHE A 36 -8.61 10.51 -17.24
N ARG A 37 -9.79 10.51 -16.61
CA ARG A 37 -10.39 11.70 -16.03
C ARG A 37 -11.12 11.31 -14.77
N GLN A 38 -10.89 12.08 -13.71
CA GLN A 38 -11.60 11.95 -12.44
C GLN A 38 -11.99 13.34 -11.97
N GLU A 39 -13.28 13.53 -11.74
CA GLU A 39 -13.86 14.80 -11.28
C GLU A 39 -14.24 14.72 -9.81
N GLY A 40 -14.55 15.87 -9.19
CA GLY A 40 -14.96 15.95 -7.79
C GLY A 40 -13.86 15.55 -6.83
N ILE A 41 -12.59 15.73 -7.22
CA ILE A 41 -11.46 15.40 -6.36
C ILE A 41 -11.29 16.49 -5.31
N GLU A 42 -11.45 16.15 -4.04
CA GLU A 42 -11.27 17.11 -2.94
C GLU A 42 -9.87 16.96 -2.33
N VAL A 43 -9.10 18.06 -2.32
CA VAL A 43 -7.71 18.11 -1.81
C VAL A 43 -7.46 19.39 -1.00
N PRO A 44 -6.42 19.42 -0.14
CA PRO A 44 -6.02 20.66 0.53
C PRO A 44 -5.72 21.76 -0.51
N ALA A 45 -6.21 22.98 -0.27
CA ALA A 45 -6.17 24.06 -1.25
C ALA A 45 -4.74 24.45 -1.64
N GLN A 46 -3.78 24.27 -0.73
CA GLN A 46 -2.37 24.51 -0.97
C GLN A 46 -1.69 23.48 -1.90
N PHE A 47 -2.33 22.36 -2.21
CA PHE A 47 -1.76 21.39 -3.15
C PHE A 47 -1.75 21.98 -4.55
N SER A 48 -0.58 21.92 -5.21
CA SER A 48 -0.47 22.25 -6.63
C SER A 48 -1.32 21.29 -7.47
N GLN A 49 -1.71 21.71 -8.68
CA GLN A 49 -2.45 20.83 -9.59
C GLN A 49 -1.69 19.51 -9.85
N VAL A 50 -0.37 19.57 -10.00
CA VAL A 50 0.49 18.38 -10.17
C VAL A 50 0.42 17.45 -8.96
N ALA A 51 0.39 17.99 -7.74
CA ALA A 51 0.25 17.18 -6.53
C ALA A 51 -1.14 16.50 -6.47
N SER A 52 -2.19 17.24 -6.82
CA SER A 52 -3.56 16.71 -6.92
C SER A 52 -3.65 15.59 -7.96
N ASP A 53 -3.02 15.79 -9.12
CA ASP A 53 -2.97 14.80 -10.19
C ASP A 53 -2.25 13.53 -9.76
N ILE A 54 -1.07 13.66 -9.12
CA ILE A 54 -0.32 12.51 -8.61
C ILE A 54 -1.13 11.76 -7.56
N LEU A 55 -1.79 12.47 -6.64
CA LEU A 55 -2.64 11.88 -5.61
C LEU A 55 -3.77 11.06 -6.21
N ALA A 56 -4.54 11.66 -7.13
CA ALA A 56 -5.67 10.99 -7.78
C ALA A 56 -5.23 9.81 -8.67
N GLN A 57 -4.15 9.99 -9.43
CA GLN A 57 -3.73 9.00 -10.41
C GLN A 57 -3.00 7.80 -9.76
N LYS A 58 -2.27 8.03 -8.66
CA LYS A 58 -1.39 7.01 -8.07
C LYS A 58 -1.84 6.53 -6.68
N TYR A 59 -2.38 7.41 -5.85
CA TYR A 59 -2.56 7.09 -4.42
C TYR A 59 -4.01 6.87 -4.02
N PHE A 60 -4.96 7.44 -4.76
CA PHE A 60 -6.36 7.06 -4.64
C PHE A 60 -6.57 5.65 -5.18
N ARG A 61 -7.22 4.82 -4.36
CA ARG A 61 -7.70 3.51 -4.78
C ARG A 61 -8.79 3.73 -5.83
N ARG A 62 -8.57 3.23 -7.03
CA ARG A 62 -9.43 3.52 -8.19
C ARG A 62 -10.79 2.81 -8.18
N ALA A 63 -10.89 1.66 -7.53
CA ALA A 63 -12.09 0.84 -7.54
C ALA A 63 -12.13 -0.14 -6.36
N GLY A 64 -13.32 -0.70 -6.13
CA GLY A 64 -13.56 -1.74 -5.13
C GLY A 64 -13.81 -1.23 -3.72
N VAL A 65 -13.88 0.08 -3.50
CA VAL A 65 -14.31 0.66 -2.22
C VAL A 65 -15.83 0.53 -2.12
N PRO A 66 -16.40 -0.15 -1.13
CA PRO A 66 -17.85 -0.28 -0.97
C PRO A 66 -18.51 1.09 -0.77
N THR A 67 -19.63 1.35 -1.46
CA THR A 67 -20.38 2.62 -1.33
C THR A 67 -21.16 2.73 -0.03
N ARG A 68 -21.35 1.61 0.68
CA ARG A 68 -21.96 1.51 2.00
C ARG A 68 -21.08 0.64 2.88
N LEU A 69 -20.72 1.18 4.04
CA LEU A 69 -19.86 0.55 5.02
C LEU A 69 -20.56 0.57 6.38
N LYS A 70 -20.30 -0.44 7.19
CA LYS A 70 -20.68 -0.48 8.61
C LYS A 70 -19.44 -0.70 9.48
N LYS A 71 -19.47 -0.19 10.71
CA LYS A 71 -18.42 -0.45 11.70
C LYS A 71 -18.52 -1.86 12.25
N VAL A 72 -17.38 -2.44 12.58
CA VAL A 72 -17.31 -3.69 13.33
C VAL A 72 -17.00 -3.35 14.77
N GLU A 73 -17.92 -3.69 15.66
CA GLU A 73 -17.73 -3.51 17.09
C GLU A 73 -16.59 -4.43 17.57
N GLU A 74 -15.58 -3.80 18.18
CA GLU A 74 -14.42 -4.47 18.76
C GLU A 74 -14.30 -3.96 20.20
N ASN A 75 -14.79 -4.72 21.19
CA ASN A 75 -14.90 -4.25 22.59
C ASN A 75 -13.55 -3.86 23.23
N ALA A 76 -12.44 -4.40 22.72
CA ALA A 76 -11.09 -4.06 23.16
C ALA A 76 -10.50 -2.83 22.45
N VAL A 77 -11.24 -2.23 21.51
CA VAL A 77 -10.82 -1.09 20.69
C VAL A 77 -11.81 0.07 20.89
N PRO A 78 -11.32 1.30 21.11
CA PRO A 78 -12.16 2.49 21.18
C PRO A 78 -13.08 2.61 19.97
N SER A 79 -14.33 3.02 20.18
CA SER A 79 -15.35 3.02 19.14
C SER A 79 -15.03 3.92 17.95
N PHE A 80 -14.27 4.99 18.16
CA PHE A 80 -13.80 5.86 17.08
C PHE A 80 -12.83 5.13 16.13
N LEU A 81 -12.13 4.10 16.62
CA LEU A 81 -11.05 3.38 15.95
C LEU A 81 -11.48 2.03 15.39
N TRP A 82 -12.75 1.65 15.56
CA TRP A 82 -13.33 0.45 14.95
C TRP A 82 -13.12 0.42 13.45
N ARG A 83 -12.73 -0.74 12.93
CA ARG A 83 -12.64 -0.97 11.48
C ARG A 83 -14.02 -0.91 10.83
N SER A 84 -14.05 -0.78 9.51
CA SER A 84 -15.28 -0.87 8.73
C SER A 84 -15.25 -2.03 7.75
N VAL A 85 -16.42 -2.55 7.41
CA VAL A 85 -16.62 -3.58 6.38
C VAL A 85 -17.78 -3.18 5.47
N ALA A 86 -17.86 -3.81 4.30
CA ALA A 86 -19.01 -3.68 3.41
C ALA A 86 -20.32 -3.97 4.17
N ASP A 87 -21.28 -3.06 4.04
CA ASP A 87 -22.63 -3.31 4.54
C ASP A 87 -23.44 -4.04 3.46
N GLU A 88 -23.31 -5.36 3.41
CA GLU A 88 -23.95 -6.20 2.39
C GLU A 88 -25.46 -6.01 2.29
N ALA A 89 -26.14 -5.75 3.41
CA ALA A 89 -27.58 -5.51 3.43
C ALA A 89 -27.93 -4.18 2.75
N ALA A 90 -27.19 -3.11 3.07
CA ALA A 90 -27.37 -1.80 2.43
C ALA A 90 -26.95 -1.81 0.94
N LEU A 91 -25.89 -2.56 0.60
CA LEU A 91 -25.40 -2.71 -0.78
C LEU A 91 -26.36 -3.54 -1.65
N ALA A 92 -27.07 -4.51 -1.07
CA ALA A 92 -28.03 -5.33 -1.81
C ALA A 92 -29.15 -4.48 -2.45
N GLY A 93 -29.51 -3.35 -1.82
CA GLY A 93 -30.47 -2.38 -2.33
C GLY A 93 -29.97 -1.51 -3.48
N LEU A 94 -28.68 -1.57 -3.83
CA LEU A 94 -28.09 -0.78 -4.92
C LEU A 94 -27.88 -1.63 -6.19
N PRO A 95 -27.99 -1.01 -7.39
CA PRO A 95 -27.52 -1.61 -8.64
C PRO A 95 -26.07 -2.08 -8.53
N LYS A 96 -25.71 -3.21 -9.15
CA LYS A 96 -24.39 -3.85 -8.99
C LYS A 96 -23.23 -2.91 -9.34
N ASP A 97 -23.39 -2.10 -10.37
CA ASP A 97 -22.45 -1.09 -10.85
C ASP A 97 -22.29 0.11 -9.89
N GLN A 98 -23.18 0.27 -8.91
CA GLN A 98 -23.15 1.34 -7.90
C GLN A 98 -22.75 0.85 -6.50
N ARG A 99 -22.40 -0.44 -6.36
CA ARG A 99 -22.00 -1.01 -5.06
C ARG A 99 -20.57 -0.67 -4.68
N THR A 100 -19.72 -0.36 -5.65
CA THR A 100 -18.31 -0.03 -5.43
C THR A 100 -17.90 1.20 -6.21
N ILE A 101 -16.99 1.98 -5.63
CA ILE A 101 -16.40 3.19 -6.23
C ILE A 101 -14.88 3.23 -5.97
N GLY A 102 -14.23 4.28 -6.45
CA GLY A 102 -12.88 4.66 -6.04
C GLY A 102 -12.88 5.73 -4.94
N GLU A 103 -11.70 5.99 -4.37
CA GLU A 103 -11.45 7.15 -3.51
C GLU A 103 -11.48 8.42 -4.39
N ILE A 104 -12.18 9.45 -3.91
CA ILE A 104 -12.32 10.74 -4.61
C ILE A 104 -11.96 11.94 -3.72
N SER A 105 -11.66 11.73 -2.43
CA SER A 105 -11.26 12.81 -1.53
C SER A 105 -10.03 12.42 -0.72
N ALA A 106 -9.25 13.41 -0.31
CA ALA A 106 -8.09 13.22 0.54
C ALA A 106 -8.46 13.07 2.04
N LYS A 107 -9.66 13.52 2.48
CA LYS A 107 -10.13 13.50 3.88
C LYS A 107 -11.53 12.92 4.08
N GLN A 108 -11.79 12.30 5.23
CA GLN A 108 -13.13 11.79 5.52
C GLN A 108 -14.18 12.83 5.88
N VAL A 109 -15.16 13.00 4.99
CA VAL A 109 -16.41 13.69 5.27
C VAL A 109 -17.45 12.67 5.74
N PHE A 110 -17.87 12.80 7.01
CA PHE A 110 -19.04 12.14 7.56
C PHE A 110 -20.25 13.03 7.34
N ASP A 111 -21.27 12.53 6.65
CA ASP A 111 -22.56 13.20 6.63
C ASP A 111 -23.28 12.91 7.96
N ARG A 112 -23.04 13.78 8.97
CA ARG A 112 -23.64 13.66 10.30
C ARG A 112 -25.18 13.74 10.27
N LEU A 113 -25.78 14.25 9.20
CA LEU A 113 -27.22 14.51 9.13
C LEU A 113 -28.06 13.29 8.73
N ALA A 114 -27.45 12.26 8.12
CA ALA A 114 -28.21 11.14 7.55
C ALA A 114 -28.14 9.83 8.35
N GLY A 115 -27.35 9.75 9.44
CA GLY A 115 -27.14 8.51 10.21
C GLY A 115 -26.66 7.32 9.36
N THR A 116 -26.25 7.58 8.12
CA THR A 116 -25.92 6.62 7.08
C THR A 116 -24.52 6.97 6.58
N TRP A 117 -23.66 5.95 6.47
CA TRP A 117 -22.31 6.12 5.97
C TRP A 117 -22.34 6.26 4.44
N THR A 118 -22.62 7.46 3.95
CA THR A 118 -22.61 7.81 2.51
C THR A 118 -21.28 8.47 2.14
N SER A 119 -20.14 7.76 2.08
CA SER A 119 -18.92 8.41 1.54
C SER A 119 -17.86 7.52 0.88
N ALA A 120 -17.15 8.14 -0.07
CA ALA A 120 -16.02 7.63 -0.88
C ALA A 120 -14.69 7.78 -0.14
N LYS A 121 -14.44 6.90 0.82
CA LYS A 121 -13.58 7.22 1.94
C LYS A 121 -12.07 7.27 1.63
N GLN A 122 -11.28 7.93 2.47
CA GLN A 122 -10.18 8.78 2.02
C GLN A 122 -8.79 8.39 2.49
N VAL A 123 -7.79 8.85 1.73
CA VAL A 123 -6.41 8.40 1.84
C VAL A 123 -5.74 8.76 3.17
N PHE A 124 -5.93 9.97 3.71
CA PHE A 124 -5.26 10.36 4.96
C PHE A 124 -5.83 9.61 6.17
N ASP A 125 -7.16 9.49 6.24
CA ASP A 125 -7.86 8.80 7.32
C ASP A 125 -7.52 7.29 7.33
N ARG A 126 -7.49 6.61 6.18
CA ARG A 126 -7.15 5.18 6.19
C ARG A 126 -5.71 4.90 6.61
N LEU A 127 -4.77 5.78 6.25
CA LEU A 127 -3.37 5.64 6.65
C LEU A 127 -3.23 5.84 8.16
N ALA A 128 -3.60 7.03 8.63
CA ALA A 128 -3.44 7.40 10.04
C ALA A 128 -4.28 6.50 10.95
N GLY A 129 -5.50 6.15 10.54
CA GLY A 129 -6.41 5.31 11.32
C GLY A 129 -5.88 3.89 11.46
N THR A 130 -5.30 3.32 10.41
CA THR A 130 -4.71 1.97 10.48
C THR A 130 -3.45 1.93 11.34
N TRP A 131 -2.57 2.93 11.22
CA TRP A 131 -1.41 3.03 12.10
C TRP A 131 -1.83 3.17 13.57
N THR A 132 -2.87 3.98 13.84
CA THR A 132 -3.44 4.12 15.18
C THR A 132 -4.04 2.81 15.67
N TYR A 133 -4.78 2.09 14.81
CA TYR A 133 -5.40 0.80 15.13
C TYR A 133 -4.36 -0.25 15.51
N TRP A 134 -3.27 -0.36 14.74
CA TRP A 134 -2.16 -1.25 15.07
C TRP A 134 -1.43 -0.82 16.34
N GLY A 135 -1.18 0.48 16.50
CA GLY A 135 -0.57 1.00 17.73
C GLY A 135 -1.42 0.74 18.97
N TRP A 136 -2.74 0.83 18.85
CA TRP A 136 -3.66 0.50 19.94
C TRP A 136 -3.60 -0.98 20.30
N LYS A 137 -3.73 -1.87 19.30
CA LYS A 137 -3.64 -3.32 19.53
C LYS A 137 -2.29 -3.73 20.12
N GLY A 138 -1.21 -3.09 19.68
CA GLY A 138 0.13 -3.29 20.24
C GLY A 138 0.38 -2.65 21.60
N GLY A 139 -0.62 -2.03 22.25
CA GLY A 139 -0.46 -1.42 23.58
C GLY A 139 0.50 -0.23 23.59
N TYR A 140 0.67 0.47 22.46
CA TYR A 140 1.63 1.56 22.34
C TYR A 140 1.18 2.85 23.03
N PHE A 141 -0.11 3.07 23.27
CA PHE A 141 -0.66 4.33 23.81
C PHE A 141 -0.93 4.24 25.31
N ASP A 142 -0.64 5.32 26.06
CA ASP A 142 -0.93 5.36 27.50
C ASP A 142 -2.44 5.50 27.76
N THR A 143 -3.15 6.24 26.90
CA THR A 143 -4.59 6.50 27.02
C THR A 143 -5.30 6.49 25.67
N GLU A 144 -6.64 6.40 25.68
CA GLU A 144 -7.48 6.62 24.50
C GLU A 144 -7.25 8.02 23.89
N GLY A 145 -7.03 9.03 24.73
CA GLY A 145 -6.73 10.39 24.31
C GLY A 145 -5.41 10.48 23.52
N ASP A 146 -4.39 9.71 23.91
CA ASP A 146 -3.11 9.66 23.18
C ASP A 146 -3.27 9.01 21.79
N ALA A 147 -4.09 7.96 21.69
CA ALA A 147 -4.40 7.32 20.41
C ALA A 147 -5.19 8.27 19.49
N GLN A 148 -6.17 8.98 20.03
CA GLN A 148 -6.93 10.00 19.29
C GLN A 148 -6.03 11.15 18.83
N ALA A 149 -5.14 11.65 19.72
CA ALA A 149 -4.17 12.67 19.37
C ALA A 149 -3.23 12.20 18.25
N PHE A 150 -2.71 10.97 18.33
CA PHE A 150 -1.88 10.39 17.27
C PHE A 150 -2.60 10.35 15.93
N PHE A 151 -3.86 9.91 15.92
CA PHE A 151 -4.69 9.84 14.72
C PHE A 151 -4.93 11.23 14.11
N ASP A 152 -5.25 12.22 14.94
CA ASP A 152 -5.56 13.59 14.52
C ASP A 152 -4.31 14.30 13.97
N GLU A 153 -3.19 14.25 14.70
CA GLU A 153 -1.95 14.89 14.31
C GLU A 153 -1.43 14.32 12.98
N HIS A 154 -1.45 12.99 12.78
CA HIS A 154 -1.02 12.41 11.50
C HIS A 154 -1.91 12.81 10.34
N ARG A 155 -3.24 12.90 10.54
CA ARG A 155 -4.16 13.39 9.51
C ARG A 155 -3.87 14.82 9.11
N TYR A 156 -3.61 15.70 10.09
CA TYR A 156 -3.20 17.06 9.84
C TYR A 156 -1.86 17.11 9.10
N MET A 157 -0.84 16.41 9.60
CA MET A 157 0.51 16.42 9.03
C MET A 157 0.55 15.88 7.60
N LEU A 158 -0.24 14.86 7.27
CA LEU A 158 -0.39 14.37 5.90
C LEU A 158 -1.04 15.43 4.99
N ALA A 159 -2.10 16.09 5.46
CA ALA A 159 -2.78 17.14 4.71
C ALA A 159 -1.92 18.40 4.51
N MET A 160 -1.06 18.73 5.47
CA MET A 160 -0.13 19.86 5.40
C MET A 160 1.23 19.51 4.79
N GLN A 161 1.40 18.28 4.28
CA GLN A 161 2.66 17.75 3.72
C GLN A 161 3.87 17.88 4.67
N MET A 162 3.63 17.78 5.97
CA MET A 162 4.69 17.76 7.00
C MET A 162 5.33 16.38 7.11
N VAL A 163 4.59 15.34 6.71
CA VAL A 163 5.05 13.96 6.61
C VAL A 163 4.50 13.32 5.35
N ALA A 164 5.30 12.47 4.71
CA ALA A 164 4.87 11.63 3.61
C ALA A 164 5.54 10.26 3.73
N PRO A 165 4.78 9.17 3.95
CA PRO A 165 5.37 7.84 3.95
C PRO A 165 5.78 7.40 2.53
N ASN A 166 6.54 6.31 2.45
CA ASN A 166 6.89 5.70 1.16
C ASN A 166 5.64 5.24 0.38
N SER A 167 5.75 5.15 -0.95
CA SER A 167 4.59 4.91 -1.82
C SER A 167 3.77 3.63 -1.52
N PRO A 168 4.35 2.47 -1.16
CA PRO A 168 3.56 1.29 -0.77
C PRO A 168 2.62 1.51 0.41
N GLN A 169 2.96 2.39 1.36
CA GLN A 169 2.03 2.77 2.43
C GLN A 169 0.76 3.39 1.81
N TRP A 170 0.94 4.38 0.94
CA TRP A 170 -0.18 5.02 0.24
C TRP A 170 -1.02 4.02 -0.57
N PHE A 171 -0.42 2.99 -1.17
CA PHE A 171 -1.17 2.04 -1.99
C PHE A 171 -2.00 1.04 -1.17
N ASN A 172 -1.42 0.52 -0.08
CA ASN A 172 -1.91 -0.71 0.54
C ASN A 172 -2.42 -0.53 1.97
N THR A 173 -1.88 0.45 2.70
CA THR A 173 -2.18 0.61 4.12
C THR A 173 -3.61 1.09 4.34
N GLY A 174 -4.33 0.35 5.19
CA GLY A 174 -5.67 0.71 5.64
C GLY A 174 -6.81 0.39 4.70
N LEU A 175 -6.56 -0.28 3.57
CA LEU A 175 -7.64 -0.79 2.73
C LEU A 175 -8.55 -1.77 3.49
N HIS A 176 -7.96 -2.65 4.30
CA HIS A 176 -8.72 -3.57 5.15
C HIS A 176 -9.40 -2.85 6.32
N TRP A 177 -8.67 -2.05 7.09
CA TRP A 177 -9.23 -1.35 8.25
C TRP A 177 -10.35 -0.35 7.88
N ALA A 178 -10.15 0.45 6.84
CA ALA A 178 -11.11 1.49 6.47
C ALA A 178 -12.31 0.95 5.68
N TYR A 179 -12.10 -0.05 4.82
CA TYR A 179 -13.09 -0.48 3.80
C TYR A 179 -13.47 -1.96 3.87
N GLY A 180 -12.79 -2.77 4.68
CA GLY A 180 -12.95 -4.22 4.70
C GLY A 180 -12.49 -4.89 3.40
N ILE A 181 -11.69 -4.21 2.58
CA ILE A 181 -11.15 -4.79 1.36
C ILE A 181 -10.13 -5.86 1.76
N ASP A 182 -10.31 -7.06 1.22
CA ASP A 182 -9.40 -8.16 1.45
C ASP A 182 -9.21 -9.03 0.18
N GLY A 183 -8.29 -9.98 0.25
CA GLY A 183 -8.05 -11.02 -0.73
C GLY A 183 -7.20 -12.14 -0.12
N PRO A 184 -7.05 -13.28 -0.82
CA PRO A 184 -6.28 -14.40 -0.29
C PRO A 184 -4.80 -14.02 -0.12
N GLY A 185 -4.18 -14.50 0.95
CA GLY A 185 -2.74 -14.41 1.19
C GLY A 185 -1.92 -14.78 -0.05
N GLN A 186 -0.84 -14.03 -0.30
CA GLN A 186 -0.02 -14.17 -1.51
C GLN A 186 1.41 -14.59 -1.18
N GLY A 187 1.61 -15.24 -0.04
CA GLY A 187 2.92 -15.72 0.42
C GLY A 187 3.76 -14.65 1.12
N HIS A 188 3.12 -13.63 1.69
CA HIS A 188 3.75 -12.69 2.62
C HIS A 188 3.57 -13.15 4.07
N PHE A 189 4.51 -12.73 4.91
CA PHE A 189 4.56 -13.06 6.32
C PHE A 189 4.51 -11.76 7.14
N TYR A 190 4.05 -11.88 8.37
CA TYR A 190 4.14 -10.82 9.37
C TYR A 190 4.62 -11.44 10.69
N VAL A 191 5.17 -10.61 11.56
CA VAL A 191 5.45 -11.03 12.94
C VAL A 191 4.20 -10.72 13.75
N ASP A 192 3.59 -11.74 14.34
CA ASP A 192 2.46 -11.54 15.22
C ASP A 192 2.90 -10.77 16.47
N HIS A 193 2.19 -9.69 16.78
CA HIS A 193 2.61 -8.75 17.80
C HIS A 193 2.39 -9.26 19.24
N GLU A 194 1.53 -10.26 19.44
CA GLU A 194 1.26 -10.84 20.76
C GLU A 194 2.26 -11.97 21.06
N SER A 195 2.41 -12.89 20.11
CA SER A 195 3.28 -14.07 20.26
C SER A 195 4.74 -13.82 19.86
N GLY A 196 5.00 -12.83 18.99
CA GLY A 196 6.31 -12.60 18.39
C GLY A 196 6.67 -13.60 17.27
N GLU A 197 5.75 -14.47 16.87
CA GLU A 197 6.02 -15.53 15.89
C GLU A 197 5.87 -15.04 14.44
N LEU A 198 6.77 -15.51 13.57
CA LEU A 198 6.66 -15.28 12.13
C LEU A 198 5.50 -16.11 11.57
N THR A 199 4.45 -15.42 11.13
CA THR A 199 3.18 -16.02 10.71
C THR A 199 2.94 -15.78 9.23
N ALA A 200 2.55 -16.84 8.51
CA ALA A 200 2.10 -16.72 7.13
C ALA A 200 0.75 -16.01 7.06
N SER A 201 0.64 -14.94 6.28
CA SER A 201 -0.61 -14.21 6.20
C SER A 201 -1.65 -14.95 5.37
N THR A 202 -2.86 -15.10 5.91
CA THR A 202 -4.03 -15.60 5.19
C THR A 202 -4.74 -14.49 4.40
N SER A 203 -4.41 -13.22 4.66
CA SER A 203 -5.05 -12.03 4.10
C SER A 203 -4.06 -11.17 3.33
N ALA A 204 -4.48 -10.65 2.18
CA ALA A 204 -3.69 -9.74 1.35
C ALA A 204 -3.58 -8.30 1.91
N TYR A 205 -4.53 -7.87 2.74
CA TYR A 205 -4.66 -6.46 3.12
C TYR A 205 -4.83 -6.19 4.61
N GLU A 206 -5.10 -7.21 5.45
CA GLU A 206 -5.12 -7.07 6.90
C GLU A 206 -3.72 -6.74 7.46
N HIS A 207 -2.73 -7.50 6.99
CA HIS A 207 -1.31 -7.23 7.12
C HIS A 207 -0.75 -6.91 5.73
N PRO A 208 -0.99 -5.68 5.22
CA PRO A 208 -0.64 -5.31 3.86
C PRO A 208 0.88 -5.24 3.70
N GLN A 209 1.38 -5.31 2.47
CA GLN A 209 2.80 -5.05 2.17
C GLN A 209 3.05 -3.53 2.01
N PRO A 210 3.64 -2.82 2.98
CA PRO A 210 3.68 -1.36 2.98
C PRO A 210 5.13 -0.83 3.00
N HIS A 211 6.11 -1.67 2.65
CA HIS A 211 7.53 -1.35 2.65
C HIS A 211 8.05 -1.18 1.22
N ALA A 212 8.90 -0.18 0.99
CA ALA A 212 9.41 0.11 -0.35
C ALA A 212 10.66 -0.68 -0.74
N CYS A 213 11.46 -1.16 0.21
CA CYS A 213 12.80 -1.67 -0.06
C CYS A 213 12.96 -3.08 0.53
N PHE A 214 13.46 -4.00 -0.28
CA PHE A 214 13.80 -5.37 0.14
C PHE A 214 15.17 -5.76 -0.42
N ILE A 215 15.94 -6.48 0.39
CA ILE A 215 17.16 -7.16 -0.05
C ILE A 215 16.93 -8.65 0.09
N GLN A 216 17.16 -9.40 -0.98
CA GLN A 216 16.93 -10.83 -1.05
C GLN A 216 18.22 -11.55 -1.46
N SER A 217 18.44 -12.71 -0.85
CA SER A 217 19.50 -13.64 -1.26
C SER A 217 19.05 -14.54 -2.40
N VAL A 218 20.04 -15.00 -3.16
CA VAL A 218 19.92 -16.02 -4.19
C VAL A 218 21.03 -17.06 -4.00
N ALA A 219 20.64 -18.32 -3.97
CA ALA A 219 21.54 -19.45 -4.00
C ALA A 219 21.79 -19.89 -5.44
N ASP A 220 22.96 -20.49 -5.69
CA ASP A 220 23.32 -21.10 -6.97
C ASP A 220 22.62 -22.45 -7.17
N ASP A 221 21.29 -22.37 -7.21
CA ASP A 221 20.34 -23.45 -7.44
C ASP A 221 19.23 -22.92 -8.37
N LEU A 222 18.78 -23.75 -9.32
CA LEU A 222 17.79 -23.32 -10.30
C LEU A 222 16.38 -23.19 -9.71
N VAL A 223 15.91 -24.18 -8.92
CA VAL A 223 14.48 -24.33 -8.57
C VAL A 223 14.20 -24.58 -7.09
N GLY A 224 15.22 -24.87 -6.29
CA GLY A 224 15.11 -25.06 -4.85
C GLY A 224 14.80 -23.78 -4.10
N ASP A 225 14.46 -23.94 -2.82
CA ASP A 225 14.15 -22.81 -1.94
C ASP A 225 15.35 -21.85 -1.83
N GLY A 226 15.11 -20.56 -2.09
CA GLY A 226 16.17 -19.56 -2.15
C GLY A 226 16.97 -19.56 -3.45
N GLY A 227 16.68 -20.44 -4.42
CA GLY A 227 17.30 -20.48 -5.74
C GLY A 227 16.82 -19.37 -6.69
N ILE A 228 17.24 -19.46 -7.95
CA ILE A 228 17.01 -18.45 -8.99
C ILE A 228 15.53 -18.29 -9.31
N MET A 229 14.81 -19.39 -9.58
CA MET A 229 13.39 -19.31 -9.94
C MET A 229 12.52 -18.92 -8.75
N ASP A 230 12.87 -19.36 -7.54
CA ASP A 230 12.20 -18.93 -6.31
C ASP A 230 12.39 -17.43 -6.05
N LEU A 231 13.60 -16.88 -6.29
CA LEU A 231 13.81 -15.43 -6.23
C LEU A 231 12.82 -14.68 -7.13
N TRP A 232 12.62 -15.11 -8.37
CA TRP A 232 11.67 -14.44 -9.28
C TRP A 232 10.24 -14.48 -8.77
N VAL A 233 9.81 -15.60 -8.16
CA VAL A 233 8.48 -15.71 -7.53
C VAL A 233 8.36 -14.75 -6.35
N ARG A 234 9.36 -14.71 -5.46
CA ARG A 234 9.36 -13.81 -4.29
C ARG A 234 9.37 -12.35 -4.72
N GLU A 235 10.18 -11.99 -5.71
CA GLU A 235 10.24 -10.62 -6.26
C GLU A 235 8.93 -10.23 -6.95
N ALA A 236 8.30 -11.14 -7.71
CA ALA A 236 7.01 -10.86 -8.34
C ALA A 236 5.92 -10.52 -7.30
N ARG A 237 5.92 -11.21 -6.15
CA ARG A 237 5.02 -10.89 -5.02
C ARG A 237 5.28 -9.48 -4.48
N LEU A 238 6.55 -9.09 -4.30
CA LEU A 238 6.93 -7.75 -3.84
C LEU A 238 6.55 -6.66 -4.86
N PHE A 239 6.86 -6.89 -6.14
CA PHE A 239 6.53 -5.97 -7.23
C PHE A 239 5.04 -5.75 -7.36
N LYS A 240 4.22 -6.81 -7.22
CA LYS A 240 2.76 -6.72 -7.25
C LYS A 240 2.21 -5.65 -6.30
N TYR A 241 2.82 -5.48 -5.13
CA TYR A 241 2.38 -4.52 -4.11
C TYR A 241 3.13 -3.18 -4.12
N GLY A 242 4.08 -2.96 -5.05
CA GLY A 242 4.77 -1.68 -5.17
C GLY A 242 6.13 -1.61 -4.49
N SER A 243 6.69 -2.72 -4.02
CA SER A 243 8.04 -2.72 -3.44
C SER A 243 9.10 -2.82 -4.54
N GLY A 244 10.30 -2.31 -4.27
CA GLY A 244 11.52 -2.59 -5.02
C GLY A 244 12.35 -3.66 -4.31
N THR A 245 13.19 -4.35 -5.07
CA THR A 245 14.04 -5.44 -4.57
C THR A 245 15.48 -5.24 -5.00
N GLY A 246 16.41 -5.79 -4.23
CA GLY A 246 17.82 -5.89 -4.58
C GLY A 246 18.40 -7.25 -4.19
N SER A 247 19.33 -7.76 -5.00
CA SER A 247 20.05 -9.00 -4.68
C SER A 247 21.49 -8.93 -5.15
N ASN A 248 22.39 -9.56 -4.38
CA ASN A 248 23.75 -9.83 -4.81
C ASN A 248 23.76 -11.20 -5.51
N PHE A 249 24.23 -11.24 -6.75
CA PHE A 249 24.25 -12.40 -7.63
C PHE A 249 25.63 -13.08 -7.73
N SER A 250 26.62 -12.61 -6.99
CA SER A 250 28.00 -13.09 -7.05
C SER A 250 28.19 -14.54 -6.61
N SER A 251 27.18 -15.11 -5.95
CA SER A 251 27.15 -16.52 -5.59
C SER A 251 26.82 -17.44 -6.77
N LEU A 252 26.24 -16.92 -7.85
CA LEU A 252 25.90 -17.73 -9.02
C LEU A 252 27.16 -18.11 -9.77
N ARG A 253 27.21 -19.33 -10.30
CA ARG A 253 28.35 -19.75 -11.11
C ARG A 253 28.36 -19.03 -12.48
N GLY A 254 29.56 -18.77 -12.98
CA GLY A 254 29.78 -18.14 -14.27
C GLY A 254 29.41 -19.01 -15.47
N GLU A 255 29.46 -18.43 -16.66
CA GLU A 255 29.23 -19.11 -17.92
C GLU A 255 30.25 -20.25 -18.13
N GLY A 256 29.76 -21.40 -18.58
CA GLY A 256 30.64 -22.52 -18.93
C GLY A 256 31.11 -23.39 -17.76
N GLU A 257 30.85 -22.98 -16.52
CA GLU A 257 31.13 -23.77 -15.31
C GLU A 257 30.32 -25.08 -15.26
N LYS A 258 30.87 -26.11 -14.62
CA LYS A 258 30.27 -27.46 -14.64
C LYS A 258 29.00 -27.55 -13.79
N LEU A 259 28.03 -28.32 -14.27
CA LEU A 259 26.82 -28.69 -13.52
C LEU A 259 26.93 -30.12 -12.98
N SER A 260 26.31 -30.39 -11.83
CA SER A 260 26.34 -31.70 -11.17
C SER A 260 25.69 -32.81 -12.00
N GLY A 261 24.62 -32.49 -12.73
CA GLY A 261 23.92 -33.40 -13.65
C GLY A 261 24.59 -33.57 -15.03
N GLY A 262 25.76 -32.97 -15.25
CA GLY A 262 26.39 -32.86 -16.57
C GLY A 262 25.96 -31.60 -17.32
N GLY A 263 26.76 -31.21 -18.32
CA GLY A 263 26.58 -29.96 -19.04
C GLY A 263 27.31 -28.77 -18.40
N ARG A 264 26.93 -27.56 -18.80
CA ARG A 264 27.58 -26.29 -18.45
C ARG A 264 26.55 -25.23 -18.10
N SER A 265 26.91 -24.33 -17.18
CA SER A 265 26.12 -23.16 -16.80
C SER A 265 25.91 -22.22 -17.99
N SER A 266 24.74 -21.60 -18.04
CA SER A 266 24.40 -20.51 -18.98
C SER A 266 24.89 -19.13 -18.52
N GLY A 267 25.54 -19.06 -17.36
CA GLY A 267 26.04 -17.82 -16.77
C GLY A 267 24.96 -16.91 -16.21
N LEU A 268 25.40 -15.92 -15.44
CA LEU A 268 24.58 -14.95 -14.74
C LEU A 268 23.67 -14.17 -15.70
N MET A 269 24.24 -13.68 -16.82
CA MET A 269 23.56 -12.77 -17.74
C MET A 269 22.31 -13.39 -18.37
N SER A 270 22.31 -14.71 -18.59
CA SER A 270 21.14 -15.44 -19.10
C SER A 270 19.95 -15.35 -18.14
N PHE A 271 20.19 -15.50 -16.83
CA PHE A 271 19.14 -15.39 -15.82
C PHE A 271 18.70 -13.94 -15.59
N LEU A 272 19.63 -12.98 -15.65
CA LEU A 272 19.27 -11.56 -15.53
C LEU A 272 18.35 -11.09 -16.66
N LYS A 273 18.56 -11.57 -17.91
CA LYS A 273 17.64 -11.30 -19.03
C LYS A 273 16.23 -11.85 -18.79
N ILE A 274 16.10 -13.03 -18.17
CA ILE A 274 14.81 -13.60 -17.78
C ILE A 274 14.15 -12.71 -16.70
N GLY A 275 14.91 -12.36 -15.66
CA GLY A 275 14.46 -11.48 -14.59
C GLY A 275 13.98 -10.11 -15.09
N ASP A 276 14.71 -9.48 -16.01
CA ASP A 276 14.33 -8.21 -16.63
C ASP A 276 12.99 -8.30 -17.38
N ARG A 277 12.82 -9.35 -18.19
CA ARG A 277 11.55 -9.60 -18.89
C ARG A 277 10.40 -9.85 -17.94
N ALA A 278 10.62 -10.62 -16.87
CA ALA A 278 9.62 -10.90 -15.85
C ALA A 278 9.22 -9.60 -15.11
N ALA A 279 10.19 -8.81 -14.66
CA ALA A 279 9.95 -7.53 -13.99
C ALA A 279 9.22 -6.54 -14.91
N GLY A 280 9.60 -6.47 -16.19
CA GLY A 280 8.98 -5.59 -17.18
C GLY A 280 7.51 -5.91 -17.48
N ALA A 281 7.07 -7.15 -17.26
CA ALA A 281 5.67 -7.56 -17.43
C ALA A 281 4.78 -7.19 -16.23
N ILE A 282 5.37 -6.89 -15.06
CA ILE A 282 4.63 -6.66 -13.82
C ILE A 282 4.33 -5.16 -13.66
N LYS A 283 3.03 -4.83 -13.54
CA LYS A 283 2.56 -3.50 -13.12
C LYS A 283 2.33 -3.48 -11.61
N SER A 284 3.02 -2.59 -10.93
CA SER A 284 3.11 -2.60 -9.47
C SER A 284 2.00 -1.80 -8.78
N GLY A 285 1.43 -2.36 -7.71
CA GLY A 285 0.47 -1.70 -6.82
C GLY A 285 -0.88 -1.36 -7.47
N GLY A 286 -1.24 -1.99 -8.59
CA GLY A 286 -2.46 -1.67 -9.33
C GLY A 286 -2.48 -0.26 -9.94
N THR A 287 -1.30 0.39 -10.06
CA THR A 287 -1.13 1.76 -10.57
C THR A 287 -0.21 1.77 -11.79
N THR A 288 0.22 2.96 -12.24
CA THR A 288 1.19 3.13 -13.35
C THR A 288 2.65 2.85 -12.94
N ARG A 289 2.90 2.34 -11.72
CA ARG A 289 4.25 2.04 -11.24
C ARG A 289 4.80 0.76 -11.88
N ARG A 290 6.10 0.75 -12.19
CA ARG A 290 6.84 -0.42 -12.70
C ARG A 290 7.66 -1.08 -11.59
N ALA A 291 7.99 -2.35 -11.77
CA ALA A 291 8.97 -3.04 -10.95
C ALA A 291 10.33 -2.32 -10.97
N ALA A 292 11.04 -2.37 -9.86
CA ALA A 292 12.37 -1.80 -9.70
C ALA A 292 13.28 -2.83 -9.04
N LYS A 293 14.37 -3.19 -9.73
CA LYS A 293 15.33 -4.20 -9.28
C LYS A 293 16.75 -3.63 -9.28
N MET A 294 17.46 -3.85 -8.17
CA MET A 294 18.90 -3.68 -8.07
C MET A 294 19.59 -5.04 -8.20
N VAL A 295 20.65 -5.10 -8.99
CA VAL A 295 21.53 -6.28 -9.09
C VAL A 295 22.92 -5.83 -8.70
N VAL A 296 23.54 -6.58 -7.79
CA VAL A 296 24.95 -6.40 -7.40
C VAL A 296 25.73 -7.63 -7.83
N VAL A 297 26.93 -7.39 -8.36
CA VAL A 297 27.91 -8.41 -8.72
C VAL A 297 29.27 -7.92 -8.25
N ASP A 298 30.02 -8.79 -7.61
CA ASP A 298 31.35 -8.52 -7.08
C ASP A 298 32.34 -8.42 -8.26
N ALA A 299 33.34 -7.55 -8.12
CA ALA A 299 34.21 -7.18 -9.24
C ALA A 299 35.11 -8.32 -9.74
N ASP A 300 35.24 -9.40 -8.97
CA ASP A 300 36.02 -10.60 -9.28
C ASP A 300 35.16 -11.77 -9.78
N HIS A 301 33.85 -11.55 -9.98
CA HIS A 301 32.96 -12.56 -10.53
C HIS A 301 33.38 -12.94 -11.97
N PRO A 302 33.36 -14.22 -12.36
CA PRO A 302 33.81 -14.65 -13.70
C PRO A 302 33.02 -14.04 -14.86
N ASP A 303 31.74 -13.69 -14.64
CA ASP A 303 30.87 -13.03 -15.63
C ASP A 303 30.80 -11.49 -15.46
N ILE A 304 31.85 -10.86 -14.90
CA ILE A 304 31.84 -9.40 -14.68
C ILE A 304 32.01 -8.58 -15.98
N GLU A 305 32.77 -9.08 -16.95
CA GLU A 305 33.02 -8.48 -18.28
C GLU A 305 32.06 -9.00 -19.35
#